data_AF-A0A5E9AZZ4-F1
#
_entry.id   AF-A0A5E9AZZ4-F1
#
_cell.length_a   1.000
_cell.length_b   1.000
_cell.length_c   1.000
_cell.angle_alpha   90.00
_cell.angle_beta   90.00
_cell.angle_gamma   90.00
#
_symmetry.space_group_name_H-M   'P 1'
#
loop_
_entity.id
_entity.type
_entity.pdbx_description
1 polymer ?
#
loop_
_entity_poly.entity_id
_entity_poly.type
_entity_poly.pdbx_seq_one_letter_code
_entity_poly.pdbx_strand_id
1 'polypeptide(L)' 'AGRAGLLPQALRERARLPCPDDLYVWAGCEFADFREIRRIARKEWGLPRDRHLVTAYWRRGVQGEDGAGEE' A
#
# COMPACT_ATOMS: atom_id res chain seq x y z
N ALA A 1 3.67 2.94 -12.13
CA ALA A 1 2.28 2.78 -11.63
C ALA A 1 2.10 3.57 -10.34
N GLY A 2 0.86 3.90 -9.95
CA GLY A 2 0.57 4.50 -8.64
C GLY A 2 0.34 6.02 -8.60
N ARG A 3 -0.06 6.65 -9.72
CA ARG A 3 -0.31 8.11 -9.76
C ARG A 3 -1.79 8.48 -9.93
N ALA A 4 -2.60 7.54 -10.37
CA ALA A 4 -4.00 7.79 -10.70
C ALA A 4 -4.95 7.59 -9.50
N GLY A 5 -4.45 7.20 -8.32
CA GLY A 5 -5.29 6.90 -7.15
C GLY A 5 -6.16 5.64 -7.29
N LEU A 6 -6.08 4.95 -8.42
CA LEU A 6 -6.89 3.77 -8.73
C LEU A 6 -6.55 2.57 -7.83
N LEU A 7 -5.31 2.48 -7.33
CA LEU A 7 -4.90 1.40 -6.44
C LEU A 7 -5.54 1.53 -5.04
N PRO A 8 -5.45 2.69 -4.35
CA PRO A 8 -6.25 2.94 -3.15
C PRO A 8 -7.76 2.78 -3.35
N GLN A 9 -8.29 3.21 -4.50
CA GLN A 9 -9.71 3.07 -4.80
C GLN A 9 -10.12 1.60 -4.88
N ALA A 10 -9.40 0.79 -5.64
CA ALA A 10 -9.67 -0.64 -5.77
C ALA A 10 -9.61 -1.36 -4.41
N LEU A 11 -8.70 -0.97 -3.52
CA LEU A 11 -8.67 -1.49 -2.15
C LEU A 11 -9.96 -1.14 -1.39
N ARG A 12 -10.39 0.13 -1.39
CA ARG A 12 -11.63 0.53 -0.70
C ARG A 12 -12.86 -0.19 -1.24
N GLU A 13 -12.93 -0.41 -2.54
CA GLU A 13 -14.02 -1.18 -3.15
C GLU A 13 -13.99 -2.65 -2.71
N ARG A 14 -12.80 -3.24 -2.60
CA ARG A 14 -12.64 -4.61 -2.06
C ARG A 14 -13.04 -4.74 -0.60
N ALA A 15 -12.87 -3.70 0.22
CA ALA A 15 -13.30 -3.69 1.63
C ALA A 15 -14.80 -3.95 1.83
N ARG A 16 -15.60 -3.79 0.78
CA ARG A 16 -17.04 -4.10 0.78
C ARG A 16 -17.33 -5.60 0.75
N LEU A 17 -16.31 -6.42 0.51
CA LEU A 17 -16.40 -7.88 0.48
C LEU A 17 -15.85 -8.46 1.79
N PRO A 18 -16.36 -9.62 2.25
CA PRO A 18 -15.78 -10.32 3.39
C PRO A 18 -14.27 -10.52 3.18
N CYS A 19 -13.47 -10.10 4.15
CA CYS A 19 -12.03 -10.32 4.13
C CYS A 19 -11.74 -11.74 4.62
N PRO A 20 -11.04 -12.57 3.83
CA PRO A 20 -10.53 -13.85 4.30
C PRO A 20 -9.58 -13.65 5.50
N ASP A 21 -9.58 -14.59 6.44
CA ASP A 21 -8.67 -14.56 7.61
C ASP A 21 -7.19 -14.65 7.22
N ASP A 22 -6.90 -15.18 6.03
CA ASP A 22 -5.56 -15.35 5.48
C ASP A 22 -5.14 -14.23 4.52
N LEU A 23 -5.89 -13.13 4.44
CA LEU A 23 -5.59 -12.02 3.54
C LEU A 23 -4.16 -11.50 3.75
N TYR A 24 -3.40 -11.46 2.66
CA TYR A 24 -2.12 -10.77 2.58
C TYR A 24 -2.18 -9.65 1.54
N VAL A 25 -1.68 -8.46 1.89
CA VAL A 25 -1.65 -7.30 0.98
C VAL A 25 -0.22 -6.98 0.58
N TRP A 26 0.10 -7.14 -0.71
CA TRP A 26 1.37 -6.70 -1.28
C TRP A 26 1.15 -5.55 -2.27
N ALA A 27 1.94 -4.47 -2.18
CA ALA A 27 1.90 -3.40 -3.16
C ALA A 27 3.25 -2.67 -3.27
N GLY A 28 3.76 -2.55 -4.50
CA GLY A 28 4.88 -1.68 -4.85
C GLY A 28 4.41 -0.57 -5.79
N CYS A 29 4.44 0.69 -5.35
CA CYS A 29 3.86 1.80 -6.11
C CYS A 29 4.58 3.14 -5.87
N GLU A 30 3.96 4.24 -6.30
CA GLU A 30 4.44 5.60 -6.01
C GLU A 30 4.12 5.97 -4.56
N PHE A 31 4.92 6.87 -3.98
CA PHE A 31 4.83 7.26 -2.57
C PHE A 31 3.43 7.70 -2.08
N ALA A 32 2.66 8.45 -2.86
CA ALA A 32 1.33 8.91 -2.47
C ALA A 32 0.35 7.74 -2.36
N ASP A 33 0.32 6.85 -3.35
CA ASP A 33 -0.51 5.64 -3.32
C ASP A 33 -0.04 4.69 -2.20
N PHE A 34 1.27 4.56 -1.96
CA PHE A 34 1.82 3.80 -0.84
C PHE A 34 1.25 4.26 0.51
N ARG A 35 1.20 5.59 0.74
CA ARG A 35 0.68 6.14 2.00
C ARG A 35 -0.78 5.78 2.21
N GLU A 36 -1.59 5.91 1.17
CA GLU A 36 -3.02 5.60 1.25
C GLU A 36 -3.27 4.10 1.42
N ILE A 37 -2.58 3.23 0.66
CA ILE A 37 -2.70 1.78 0.77
C ILE A 37 -2.29 1.31 2.18
N ARG A 38 -1.18 1.84 2.71
CA ARG A 38 -0.71 1.50 4.07
C ARG A 38 -1.69 1.98 5.15
N ARG A 39 -2.35 3.13 4.96
CA ARG A 39 -3.39 3.63 5.86
C ARG A 39 -4.61 2.71 5.84
N ILE A 40 -5.11 2.32 4.66
CA ILE A 40 -6.24 1.40 4.51
C ILE A 40 -5.93 0.07 5.20
N ALA A 41 -4.81 -0.58 4.84
CA ALA A 41 -4.43 -1.88 5.39
C ALA A 41 -4.32 -1.88 6.93
N ARG A 42 -3.66 -0.88 7.52
CA ARG A 42 -3.41 -0.87 8.98
C ARG A 42 -4.51 -0.23 9.82
N LYS A 43 -5.14 0.83 9.34
CA LYS A 43 -6.08 1.64 10.15
C LYS A 43 -7.53 1.30 9.86
N GLU A 44 -7.86 0.99 8.61
CA GLU A 44 -9.24 0.65 8.23
C GLU A 44 -9.49 -0.85 8.36
N TRP A 45 -8.56 -1.68 7.87
CA TRP A 45 -8.72 -3.15 7.89
C TRP A 45 -8.10 -3.82 9.12
N GLY A 46 -7.29 -3.08 9.88
CA GLY A 46 -6.64 -3.62 11.07
C GLY A 46 -5.67 -4.76 10.79
N LEU A 47 -5.14 -4.88 9.57
CA LEU A 47 -4.20 -5.95 9.23
C LEU A 47 -2.91 -5.80 10.05
N PRO A 48 -2.43 -6.88 10.69
CA PRO A 48 -1.17 -6.86 11.42
C PRO A 48 0.02 -6.74 10.45
N ARG A 49 1.18 -6.35 10.97
CA ARG A 49 2.38 -5.99 10.18
C ARG A 49 2.84 -7.15 9.28
N ASP A 50 2.70 -8.38 9.75
CA ASP A 50 3.05 -9.63 9.04
C ASP A 50 2.04 -10.01 7.94
N ARG A 51 0.91 -9.30 7.82
CA ARG A 51 -0.12 -9.52 6.80
C ARG A 51 -0.14 -8.47 5.70
N HIS A 52 0.85 -7.57 5.66
CA HIS A 52 0.99 -6.64 4.56
C HIS A 52 2.44 -6.22 4.29
N LEU A 53 2.80 -6.08 3.02
CA LEU A 53 4.04 -5.47 2.54
C LEU A 53 3.72 -4.41 1.49
N VAL A 54 3.77 -3.14 1.90
CA VAL A 54 3.52 -2.00 1.02
C VAL A 54 4.82 -1.22 0.92
N THR A 55 5.32 -0.99 -0.29
CA THR A 55 6.58 -0.28 -0.53
C THR A 55 6.39 0.82 -1.58
N ALA A 56 7.12 1.92 -1.40
CA ALA A 56 7.18 3.02 -2.35
C ALA A 56 8.47 2.88 -3.17
N TYR A 57 8.37 2.50 -4.43
CA TYR A 57 9.54 2.33 -5.31
C TYR A 57 10.05 3.66 -5.88
N TRP A 58 9.19 4.68 -5.94
CA TRP A 58 9.54 5.97 -6.49
C TRP A 58 8.61 7.05 -5.95
N ARG A 59 9.03 8.31 -6.08
CA ARG A 59 8.23 9.47 -5.68
C ARG A 59 8.30 10.55 -6.76
N ARG A 60 7.15 11.10 -7.14
CA ARG A 60 7.12 12.19 -8.13
C ARG A 60 7.86 13.42 -7.58
N GLY A 61 8.75 13.98 -8.40
CA GLY A 61 9.53 15.17 -8.05
C GLY A 61 10.80 14.87 -7.25
N VAL A 62 11.12 13.59 -7.01
CA VAL A 62 12.38 13.15 -6.40
C VAL A 62 13.08 12.26 -7.42
N GLN A 63 14.29 12.63 -7.83
CA GLN A 63 15.17 11.68 -8.53
C GLN A 63 15.67 10.69 -7.49
N GLY A 64 15.57 9.39 -7.79
CA GLY A 64 15.73 8.33 -6.81
C GLY A 64 17.04 8.43 -6.05
N GLU A 65 16.95 8.58 -4.72
CA GLU A 65 17.99 8.09 -3.84
C GLU A 65 17.67 6.62 -3.55
N ASP A 66 18.68 5.77 -3.72
CA ASP A 66 18.57 4.32 -3.58
C ASP A 66 17.98 3.95 -2.22
N GLY A 67 16.98 3.09 -2.24
CA GLY A 67 16.27 2.64 -1.05
C GLY A 67 17.20 1.87 -0.11
N ALA A 68 17.73 2.56 0.90
CA ALA A 68 18.29 1.94 2.08
C ALA A 68 17.30 2.14 3.24
N GLY A 69 16.34 1.22 3.32
CA GLY A 69 15.54 0.97 4.51
C GLY A 69 15.72 -0.48 4.92
N GLU A 70 16.96 -0.86 5.19
CA GLU A 70 17.26 -2.05 6.00
C GLU A 70 17.12 -1.66 7.49
N GLU A 71 16.71 -2.66 8.29
CA GLU A 71 16.35 -2.68 9.73
C GLU A 71 14.86 -2.56 10.10
#